data_AF-X0VLC4-F1
#
_entry.id   AF-X0VLC4-F1
#
_cell.length_a   1.000
_cell.length_b   1.000
_cell.length_c   1.000
_cell.angle_alpha   90.00
_cell.angle_beta   90.00
_cell.angle_gamma   90.00
#
_symmetry.space_group_name_H-M   'P 1'
#
loop_
_entity.id
_entity.type
_entity.pdbx_description
1 polymer ?
#
loop_
_entity_poly.entity_id
_entity_poly.type
_entity_poly.pdbx_seq_one_letter_code
_entity_poly.pdbx_strand_id
1 'polypeptide(L)'
;MINRTCVSNMASGLPWKAFMGMAVACPLDFPLGTKVIIPTLGREYICLDRGSMVCSGGVCDFDVLDEEISFDGGLFETIIEVPGW
;
A
#
# COMPACT_ATOMS: atom_id res chain seq x y z
N MET A 1 -17.31 9.20 8.84
CA MET A 1 -18.00 8.01 9.39
C MET A 1 -19.47 8.09 9.01
N ILE A 2 -20.05 7.01 8.48
CA ILE A 2 -21.50 6.88 8.25
C ILE A 2 -21.95 5.63 9.01
N ASN A 3 -22.96 5.75 9.87
CA ASN A 3 -23.45 4.64 10.71
C ASN A 3 -22.34 3.89 11.47
N ARG A 4 -21.37 4.64 12.05
CA ARG A 4 -20.17 4.10 12.75
C ARG A 4 -19.18 3.32 11.89
N THR A 5 -19.37 3.31 10.57
CA THR A 5 -18.41 2.73 9.62
C THR A 5 -17.46 3.81 9.13
N CYS A 6 -16.16 3.50 9.12
CA CYS A 6 -15.18 4.33 8.44
C CYS A 6 -15.42 4.28 6.93
N VAL A 7 -15.68 5.44 6.34
CA VAL A 7 -15.86 5.65 4.90
C VAL A 7 -14.94 6.80 4.53
N SER A 8 -13.64 6.51 4.50
CA SER A 8 -12.62 7.40 3.96
C SER A 8 -12.24 6.92 2.57
N ASN A 9 -11.72 7.85 1.77
CA ASN A 9 -11.00 7.49 0.56
C ASN A 9 -9.50 7.47 0.90
N MET A 10 -8.78 6.60 0.19
CA MET A 10 -7.33 6.63 0.14
C MET A 10 -6.85 7.90 -0.59
N ALA A 11 -5.55 8.17 -0.57
CA ALA A 11 -4.95 9.30 -1.29
C ALA A 11 -5.23 9.30 -2.79
N SER A 12 -5.47 8.13 -3.40
CA SER A 12 -5.95 8.00 -4.79
C SER A 12 -7.37 8.50 -5.03
N GLY A 13 -8.12 8.83 -4.00
CA GLY A 13 -9.54 9.19 -4.08
C GLY A 13 -10.48 7.98 -4.14
N LEU A 14 -9.94 6.76 -4.14
CA LEU A 14 -10.70 5.51 -4.18
C LEU A 14 -11.09 5.04 -2.76
N PRO A 15 -12.25 4.38 -2.58
CA PRO A 15 -12.69 3.90 -1.27
C PRO A 15 -11.84 2.70 -0.83
N TRP A 16 -11.19 2.79 0.34
CA TRP A 16 -10.24 1.76 0.82
C TRP A 16 -10.85 0.35 0.82
N LYS A 17 -12.11 0.22 1.26
CA LYS A 17 -12.78 -1.07 1.42
C LYS A 17 -12.93 -1.87 0.12
N ALA A 18 -12.96 -1.20 -1.03
CA ALA A 18 -13.02 -1.86 -2.34
C ALA A 18 -11.68 -2.47 -2.77
N PHE A 19 -10.58 -2.13 -2.08
CA PHE A 19 -9.22 -2.54 -2.42
C PHE A 19 -8.54 -3.32 -1.29
N MET A 20 -9.32 -3.89 -0.38
CA MET A 20 -8.81 -4.81 0.64
C MET A 20 -8.12 -6.01 -0.02
N GLY A 21 -6.93 -6.36 0.46
CA GLY A 21 -6.04 -7.38 -0.11
C GLY A 21 -5.30 -6.95 -1.37
N MET A 22 -5.46 -5.71 -1.84
CA MET A 22 -4.89 -5.23 -3.11
C MET A 22 -4.17 -3.90 -2.99
N ALA A 23 -4.59 -3.01 -2.09
CA ALA A 23 -3.96 -1.71 -1.91
C ALA A 23 -2.83 -1.75 -0.89
N VAL A 24 -1.88 -0.83 -1.06
CA VAL A 24 -0.83 -0.54 -0.09
C VAL A 24 -0.62 0.97 0.00
N ALA A 25 -0.32 1.46 1.19
CA ALA A 25 0.15 2.82 1.36
C ALA A 25 1.66 2.87 1.07
N CYS A 26 2.10 3.83 0.24
CA CYS A 26 3.51 3.94 -0.15
C CYS A 26 4.16 5.26 0.28
N PRO A 27 5.51 5.31 0.27
CA PRO A 27 6.27 6.56 0.31
C PRO A 27 5.85 7.55 -0.78
N LEU A 28 6.04 8.84 -0.50
CA LEU A 28 5.65 9.93 -1.40
C LEU A 28 6.33 9.88 -2.78
N ASP A 29 7.53 9.32 -2.84
CA ASP A 29 8.35 9.25 -4.05
C ASP A 29 7.78 8.26 -5.09
N PHE A 30 6.88 7.35 -4.70
CA PHE A 30 6.29 6.37 -5.60
C PHE A 30 4.97 6.90 -6.16
N PRO A 31 4.80 7.01 -7.49
CA PRO A 31 3.53 7.39 -8.09
C PRO A 31 2.38 6.47 -7.62
N LEU A 32 1.19 7.03 -7.44
CA LEU A 32 0.01 6.20 -7.26
C LEU A 32 -0.17 5.30 -8.50
N GLY A 33 -0.60 4.06 -8.30
CA GLY A 33 -0.66 3.03 -9.32
C GLY A 33 0.62 2.20 -9.47
N THR A 34 1.69 2.53 -8.74
CA THR A 34 2.91 1.69 -8.69
C THR A 34 2.58 0.29 -8.21
N LYS A 35 3.13 -0.73 -8.88
CA LYS A 35 2.97 -2.12 -8.47
C LYS A 35 4.08 -2.47 -7.48
N VAL A 36 3.67 -3.01 -6.33
CA VAL A 36 4.56 -3.40 -5.23
C VAL A 36 4.46 -4.91 -5.06
N ILE A 37 5.55 -5.61 -5.31
CA ILE A 37 5.62 -7.06 -5.14
C ILE A 37 6.33 -7.32 -3.81
N ILE A 38 5.72 -8.10 -2.93
CA ILE A 38 6.29 -8.52 -1.65
C ILE A 38 6.58 -10.02 -1.73
N PRO A 39 7.81 -10.42 -2.12
CA PRO A 39 8.10 -11.83 -2.42
C PRO A 39 7.90 -12.77 -1.23
N THR A 40 8.18 -12.30 -0.02
CA THR A 40 8.02 -13.07 1.23
C THR A 40 6.56 -13.43 1.52
N LEU A 41 5.61 -12.64 1.02
CA LEU A 41 4.17 -12.91 1.13
C LEU A 41 3.63 -13.62 -0.11
N GLY A 42 4.40 -13.67 -1.21
CA GLY A 42 3.92 -14.16 -2.50
C GLY A 42 2.76 -13.32 -3.06
N ARG A 43 2.70 -12.03 -2.69
CA ARG A 43 1.58 -11.13 -3.00
C ARG A 43 2.04 -9.90 -3.76
N GLU A 44 1.11 -9.34 -4.51
CA GLU A 44 1.26 -8.11 -5.27
C GLU A 44 0.22 -7.10 -4.80
N TYR A 45 0.65 -5.85 -4.66
CA TYR A 45 -0.19 -4.75 -4.23
C TYR A 45 -0.06 -3.57 -5.21
N ILE A 46 -1.03 -2.67 -5.14
CA ILE A 46 -1.07 -1.44 -5.91
C ILE A 46 -1.00 -0.27 -4.93
N CYS A 47 -0.08 0.63 -5.23
CA CYS A 47 0.12 1.85 -4.49
C CYS A 47 -1.08 2.79 -4.65
N LEU A 48 -2.03 2.74 -3.72
CA LEU A 48 -3.28 3.52 -3.81
C LEU A 48 -3.47 4.50 -2.66
N ASP A 49 -2.61 4.43 -1.64
CA ASP A 49 -2.65 5.31 -0.49
C ASP A 49 -1.29 5.94 -0.15
N ARG A 50 -1.31 6.88 0.80
CA ARG A 50 -0.14 7.57 1.34
C ARG A 50 -0.13 7.48 2.86
N GLY A 51 1.07 7.50 3.41
CA GLY A 51 1.32 7.44 4.83
C GLY A 51 2.77 7.83 5.13
N SER A 52 3.22 7.51 6.33
CA SER A 52 4.56 7.86 6.83
C SER A 52 5.66 6.88 6.41
N MET A 53 5.42 6.04 5.41
CA MET A 53 6.37 5.02 4.95
C MET A 53 7.63 5.64 4.36
N VAL A 54 8.76 4.97 4.58
CA VAL A 54 10.09 5.39 4.15
C VAL A 54 10.79 4.29 3.36
N CYS A 55 11.66 4.68 2.42
CA CYS A 55 12.57 3.75 1.75
C CYS A 55 14.01 4.10 2.08
N SER A 56 14.84 3.07 2.32
CA SER A 56 16.27 3.22 2.52
C SER A 56 17.00 1.98 2.00
N GLY A 57 18.02 2.17 1.17
CA GLY A 57 18.85 1.08 0.67
C GLY A 57 18.12 0.00 -0.14
N GLY A 58 17.02 0.34 -0.81
CA GLY A 58 16.20 -0.62 -1.58
C GLY A 58 15.19 -1.40 -0.74
N VAL A 59 15.11 -1.15 0.57
CA VAL A 59 14.09 -1.68 1.48
C VAL A 59 13.10 -0.57 1.79
N CYS A 60 11.81 -0.89 1.76
CA CYS A 60 10.75 0.09 1.95
C CYS A 60 9.75 -0.39 2.99
N ASP A 61 9.26 0.55 3.79
CA ASP A 61 8.12 0.36 4.65
C ASP A 61 6.83 0.39 3.81
N PHE A 62 5.89 -0.50 4.12
CA PHE A 62 4.61 -0.56 3.43
C PHE A 62 3.51 -0.93 4.42
N ASP A 63 2.44 -0.14 4.41
CA ASP A 63 1.22 -0.43 5.16
C ASP A 63 0.22 -1.11 4.22
N VAL A 64 0.08 -2.43 4.36
CA VAL A 64 -0.76 -3.26 3.48
C VAL A 64 -2.20 -3.22 3.96
N LEU A 65 -3.11 -2.91 3.04
CA LEU A 65 -4.53 -2.96 3.33
C LEU A 65 -5.02 -4.39 3.12
N ASP A 66 -4.81 -5.28 4.10
CA ASP A 66 -5.18 -6.70 4.04
C ASP A 66 -5.76 -7.20 5.38
N GLU A 67 -6.88 -7.92 5.36
CA GLU A 67 -7.53 -8.46 6.57
C GLU A 67 -6.92 -9.79 7.03
N GLU A 68 -6.39 -10.59 6.10
CA GLU A 68 -5.73 -11.86 6.41
C GLU A 68 -4.34 -11.62 7.00
N ILE A 69 -3.79 -10.46 6.67
CA ILE A 69 -2.43 -10.06 6.99
C ILE A 69 -2.50 -8.69 7.66
N SER A 70 -2.87 -8.67 8.93
CA SER A 70 -2.87 -7.46 9.77
C SER A 70 -1.43 -6.99 10.01
N PHE A 71 -0.91 -6.13 9.15
CA PHE A 71 0.34 -5.39 9.38
C PHE A 71 0.09 -3.89 9.34
N ASP A 72 -0.20 -3.34 10.52
CA ASP A 72 -0.15 -1.90 10.79
C ASP A 72 1.34 -1.45 10.79
N GLY A 73 1.92 -1.26 9.58
CA GLY A 73 3.29 -0.75 9.38
C GLY A 73 4.43 -1.79 9.43
N GLY A 74 4.40 -2.79 8.54
CA GLY A 74 5.46 -3.79 8.41
C GLY A 74 6.59 -3.39 7.45
N LEU A 75 7.85 -3.59 7.85
CA LEU A 75 9.02 -3.42 6.96
C LEU A 75 9.18 -4.65 6.06
N PHE A 76 9.22 -4.45 4.74
CA PHE A 76 9.42 -5.54 3.78
C PHE A 76 10.52 -5.23 2.78
N GLU A 77 11.28 -6.25 2.41
CA GLU A 77 12.00 -6.23 1.14
C GLU A 77 10.96 -6.34 0.02
N THR A 78 10.99 -5.39 -0.91
CA THR A 78 10.00 -5.32 -1.99
C THR A 78 10.69 -5.16 -3.33
N ILE A 79 10.04 -5.68 -4.36
CA ILE A 79 10.39 -5.39 -5.74
C ILE A 79 9.36 -4.37 -6.22
N ILE A 80 9.84 -3.19 -6.58
CA ILE A 80 8.99 -2.07 -7.00
C ILE A 80 9.04 -1.97 -8.51
N GLU A 81 7.90 -2.22 -9.14
CA GLU A 81 7.71 -1.97 -10.57
C GLU A 81 7.03 -0.61 -10.72
N VAL A 82 7.86 0.41 -10.93
CA VAL A 82 7.38 1.76 -11.24
C VAL A 82 6.87 1.76 -12.68
N PRO A 83 5.62 2.22 -12.96
CA PRO A 83 5.13 2.38 -14.32
C PRO A 83 6.10 3.30 -15.07
N GLY A 84 6.66 2.78 -16.17
CA GLY A 84 7.80 3.38 -16.85
C GLY A 84 7.62 4.87 -17.18
N TRP A 85 8.68 5.62 -16.91
CA TRP A 85 9.05 6.79 -17.70
C TRP A 85 10.06 6.33 -18.76
#